data_AF-A0A803LF48-F1
#
_entry.id   AF-A0A803LF48-F1
#
_cell.length_a   1.000
_cell.length_b   1.000
_cell.length_c   1.000
_cell.angle_alpha   90.00
_cell.angle_beta   90.00
_cell.angle_gamma   90.00
#
_symmetry.space_group_name_H-M   'P 1'
#
loop_
_entity.id
_entity.type
_entity.pdbx_description
1 polymer ?
#
loop_
_entity_poly.entity_id
_entity_poly.type
_entity_poly.pdbx_seq_one_letter_code
_entity_poly.pdbx_strand_id
1 'polypeptide(L)'
;MTMQQEEAKQRRAQSNRESARRSRLRKQQYIAQIESKVNTLSVRMIMLSDEIRSKDAIIQTMKEATGIYVDDRNTDHNLLRSQFLSDVCEYA
;
A
#
# COMPACT_ATOMS: atom_id res chain seq x y z
N MET A 1 -54.97 21.14 -16.43
CA MET A 1 -54.25 20.38 -15.39
C MET A 1 -54.55 21.04 -14.05
N THR A 2 -54.83 20.30 -12.97
CA THR A 2 -55.26 20.94 -11.71
C THR A 2 -54.05 21.59 -11.02
N MET A 3 -54.27 22.71 -10.31
CA MET A 3 -53.23 23.43 -9.57
C MET A 3 -52.42 22.50 -8.64
N GLN A 4 -53.11 21.54 -7.99
CA GLN A 4 -52.49 20.52 -7.16
C GLN A 4 -51.52 19.59 -7.91
N GLN A 5 -51.80 19.25 -9.18
CA GLN A 5 -50.91 18.43 -10.00
C GLN A 5 -49.64 19.19 -10.38
N GLU A 6 -49.73 20.50 -10.61
CA GLU A 6 -48.58 21.34 -10.94
C GLU A 6 -47.64 21.48 -9.72
N GLU A 7 -48.19 21.74 -8.53
CA GLU A 7 -47.41 21.75 -7.29
C GLU A 7 -46.71 20.41 -7.02
N ALA A 8 -47.41 19.29 -7.22
CA ALA A 8 -46.83 17.96 -7.03
C ALA A 8 -45.71 17.66 -8.04
N LYS A 9 -45.77 18.21 -9.26
CA LYS A 9 -44.67 18.12 -10.25
C LYS A 9 -43.50 18.99 -9.82
N GLN A 10 -43.73 20.22 -9.37
CA GLN A 10 -42.68 21.12 -8.90
C GLN A 10 -41.93 20.54 -7.70
N ARG A 11 -42.66 20.01 -6.69
CA ARG A 11 -42.04 19.34 -5.53
C ARG A 11 -41.18 18.14 -5.93
N ARG A 12 -41.65 17.33 -6.88
CA ARG A 12 -40.87 16.21 -7.43
C ARG A 12 -39.62 16.67 -8.17
N ALA A 13 -39.73 17.71 -8.99
CA ALA A 13 -38.58 18.28 -9.68
C ALA A 13 -37.52 18.81 -8.71
N GLN A 14 -37.94 19.51 -7.65
CA GLN A 14 -37.04 20.02 -6.62
C GLN A 14 -36.36 18.88 -5.83
N SER A 15 -37.13 17.87 -5.43
CA SER A 15 -36.60 16.68 -4.73
C SER A 15 -35.62 15.88 -5.59
N ASN A 16 -35.91 15.68 -6.88
CA ASN A 16 -35.00 15.02 -7.80
C ASN A 16 -33.71 15.83 -7.99
N ARG A 17 -33.82 17.16 -8.16
CA ARG A 17 -32.67 18.05 -8.29
C ARG A 17 -31.73 17.97 -7.09
N GLU A 18 -32.30 17.98 -5.88
CA GLU A 18 -31.53 17.83 -4.64
C GLU A 18 -30.91 16.43 -4.54
N SER A 19 -31.65 15.39 -4.89
CA SER A 19 -31.15 14.01 -4.90
C SER A 19 -29.99 13.82 -5.88
N ALA A 20 -30.08 14.39 -7.08
CA ALA A 20 -29.03 14.39 -8.08
C ALA A 20 -27.79 15.15 -7.59
N ARG A 21 -27.98 16.32 -6.96
CA ARG A 21 -26.88 17.09 -6.32
C ARG A 21 -26.18 16.27 -5.25
N ARG A 22 -26.93 15.67 -4.31
CA ARG A 22 -26.36 14.81 -3.25
C ARG A 22 -25.62 13.60 -3.82
N SER A 23 -26.16 12.98 -4.85
CA SER A 23 -25.51 11.86 -5.54
C SER A 23 -24.16 12.29 -6.15
N ARG A 24 -24.12 13.43 -6.84
CA ARG A 24 -22.87 13.98 -7.39
C ARG A 24 -21.86 14.28 -6.29
N LEU A 25 -22.28 14.92 -5.20
CA LEU A 25 -21.39 15.26 -4.08
C LEU A 25 -20.78 14.00 -3.44
N ARG A 26 -21.59 12.96 -3.18
CA ARG A 26 -21.07 11.70 -2.62
C ARG A 26 -20.05 11.04 -3.55
N LYS A 27 -20.30 11.05 -4.87
CA LYS A 27 -19.34 10.52 -5.85
C LYS A 27 -18.03 11.32 -5.85
N GLN A 28 -18.09 12.65 -5.80
CA GLN A 28 -16.90 13.50 -5.72
C GLN A 28 -16.11 13.23 -4.44
N GLN A 29 -16.78 13.12 -3.29
CA GLN A 29 -16.13 12.77 -2.03
C GLN A 29 -15.47 11.40 -2.08
N TYR A 30 -16.13 10.41 -2.69
CA TYR A 30 -15.58 9.06 -2.84
C TYR A 30 -14.34 9.06 -3.74
N ILE A 31 -14.37 9.80 -4.86
CA ILE A 31 -13.21 9.96 -5.75
C ILE A 31 -12.04 10.58 -4.96
N ALA A 32 -12.26 11.69 -4.25
CA ALA A 32 -11.22 12.33 -3.45
C ALA A 32 -10.64 11.40 -2.37
N GLN A 33 -11.48 10.55 -1.75
CA GLN A 33 -11.02 9.54 -0.80
C GLN A 33 -10.14 8.47 -1.46
N ILE A 34 -10.51 8.02 -2.67
CA ILE A 34 -9.70 7.06 -3.43
C ILE A 34 -8.36 7.69 -3.82
N GLU A 35 -8.36 8.91 -4.34
CA GLU A 35 -7.13 9.63 -4.71
C GLU A 35 -6.17 9.76 -3.52
N SER A 36 -6.70 10.12 -2.34
CA SER A 36 -5.92 10.20 -1.10
C SER A 36 -5.33 8.84 -0.69
N LYS A 37 -6.10 7.75 -0.82
CA LYS A 37 -5.62 6.39 -0.56
C LYS A 37 -4.53 5.97 -1.54
N VAL A 38 -4.70 6.24 -2.83
CA VAL A 38 -3.69 5.95 -3.85
C VAL A 38 -2.39 6.69 -3.53
N ASN A 39 -2.46 8.00 -3.24
CA ASN A 39 -1.29 8.77 -2.87
C ASN A 39 -0.57 8.20 -1.64
N THR A 40 -1.33 7.86 -0.59
CA THR A 40 -0.78 7.26 0.63
C THR A 40 -0.08 5.93 0.34
N LEU A 41 -0.71 5.06 -0.48
CA LEU A 41 -0.13 3.78 -0.86
C LEU A 41 1.11 3.95 -1.74
N SER A 42 1.11 4.89 -2.68
CA SER A 42 2.26 5.21 -3.53
C SER A 42 3.46 5.68 -2.71
N VAL A 43 3.25 6.57 -1.74
CA VAL A 43 4.32 6.99 -0.82
C VAL A 43 4.87 5.80 -0.04
N ARG A 44 3.99 4.95 0.50
CA ARG A 44 4.39 3.78 1.28
C ARG A 44 5.18 2.76 0.43
N MET A 45 4.79 2.59 -0.83
CA MET A 45 5.50 1.74 -1.79
C MET A 45 6.92 2.27 -2.04
N ILE A 46 7.07 3.58 -2.29
CA ILE A 46 8.39 4.21 -2.48
C ILE A 46 9.28 3.98 -1.25
N MET A 47 8.75 4.23 -0.04
CA MET A 47 9.51 4.03 1.20
C MET A 47 9.97 2.59 1.39
N LEU A 48 9.09 1.62 1.14
CA LEU A 48 9.44 0.20 1.24
C LEU A 48 10.46 -0.22 0.18
N SER A 49 10.36 0.31 -1.05
CA SER A 49 11.36 0.09 -2.08
C SER A 49 12.72 0.65 -1.69
N ASP A 50 12.78 1.84 -1.09
CA ASP A 50 14.02 2.43 -0.60
C ASP A 50 14.60 1.62 0.58
N GLU A 51 13.76 1.13 1.48
CA GLU A 51 14.18 0.24 2.58
C GLU A 51 14.81 -1.06 2.06
N ILE A 52 14.18 -1.70 1.08
CA ILE A 52 14.72 -2.91 0.43
C ILE A 52 16.08 -2.60 -0.21
N ARG A 53 16.18 -1.52 -0.99
CA ARG A 53 17.45 -1.11 -1.61
C ARG A 53 18.55 -0.85 -0.58
N SER A 54 18.21 -0.23 0.55
CA SER A 54 19.16 -0.01 1.64
C SER A 54 19.64 -1.32 2.24
N LYS A 55 18.75 -2.31 2.43
CA LYS A 55 19.11 -3.64 2.94
C LYS A 55 19.98 -4.40 1.94
N ASP A 56 19.66 -4.33 0.65
CA ASP A 56 20.48 -4.93 -0.41
C ASP A 56 21.90 -4.36 -0.44
N ALA A 57 22.05 -3.04 -0.23
CA ALA A 57 23.36 -2.41 -0.14
C ALA A 57 24.17 -2.91 1.08
N ILE A 58 23.52 -3.08 2.24
CA ILE A 58 24.16 -3.65 3.44
C ILE A 58 24.60 -5.09 3.17
N ILE A 59 23.72 -5.91 2.62
CA ILE A 59 24.02 -7.31 2.26
C ILE A 59 25.21 -7.36 1.30
N GLN A 60 25.23 -6.50 0.28
CA GLN A 60 26.33 -6.44 -0.68
C GLN A 60 27.66 -6.07 0.01
N THR A 61 27.64 -5.07 0.89
CA THR A 61 28.82 -4.66 1.68
C THR A 61 29.32 -5.82 2.56
N MET A 62 28.42 -6.57 3.19
CA MET A 62 28.79 -7.72 4.03
C MET A 62 29.36 -8.87 3.19
N LYS A 63 28.81 -9.14 2.00
CA LYS A 63 29.35 -10.13 1.05
C LYS A 63 30.78 -9.78 0.65
N GLU A 64 31.04 -8.52 0.32
CA GLU A 64 32.37 -8.04 -0.06
C GLU A 64 33.38 -8.11 1.10
N ALA A 65 32.97 -7.78 2.32
CA ALA A 65 33.84 -7.80 3.49
C ALA A 65 34.18 -9.20 3.99
N THR A 66 33.23 -10.14 3.91
CA THR A 66 33.39 -11.51 4.44
C THR A 66 33.85 -12.52 3.39
N GLY A 67 33.64 -12.22 2.10
CA GLY A 67 33.82 -13.18 1.01
C GLY A 67 32.77 -14.29 0.99
N ILE A 68 31.73 -14.24 1.84
CA ILE A 68 30.68 -15.25 1.93
C ILE A 68 29.54 -14.88 0.97
N TYR A 69 29.35 -15.68 -0.07
CA TYR A 69 28.27 -15.52 -1.04
C TYR A 69 27.20 -16.59 -0.79
N VAL A 70 26.14 -16.21 -0.07
CA VAL A 70 24.97 -17.08 0.14
C VAL A 70 24.04 -16.99 -1.07
N ASP A 71 23.75 -18.13 -1.73
CA ASP A 71 22.75 -18.24 -2.80
C ASP A 71 21.37 -18.57 -2.21
N ASP A 72 20.55 -17.54 -2.04
CA ASP A 72 19.25 -17.61 -1.34
C ASP A 72 18.24 -18.56 -2.00
N ARG A 73 18.46 -18.96 -3.27
CA ARG A 73 17.53 -19.83 -4.01
C ARG A 73 17.50 -21.29 -3.54
N ASN A 74 18.61 -21.78 -2.97
CA ASN A 74 18.78 -23.19 -2.61
C ASN A 74 19.38 -23.40 -1.21
N THR A 75 19.59 -22.33 -0.44
CA THR A 75 20.26 -22.40 0.86
C THR A 75 19.26 -22.67 1.99
N ASP A 76 19.51 -23.71 2.78
CA ASP A 76 18.80 -23.93 4.05
C ASP A 76 19.40 -23.02 5.13
N HIS A 77 18.70 -21.91 5.39
CA HIS A 77 19.09 -20.91 6.38
C HIS A 77 19.19 -21.46 7.81
N ASN A 78 18.46 -22.54 8.14
CA ASN A 78 18.56 -23.16 9.46
C ASN A 78 19.86 -23.95 9.61
N LEU A 79 20.28 -24.66 8.57
CA LEU A 79 21.56 -25.36 8.54
C LEU A 79 22.72 -24.35 8.60
N LEU A 80 22.65 -23.27 7.82
CA LEU A 80 23.67 -22.22 7.81
C LEU A 80 23.80 -21.55 9.18
N ARG A 81 22.67 -21.27 9.85
CA ARG A 81 22.64 -20.73 11.20
C ARG A 81 23.23 -21.70 12.23
N SER A 82 22.90 -22.99 12.13
CA SER A 82 23.46 -24.00 13.04
C SER A 82 24.96 -24.15 12.86
N GLN A 83 25.45 -24.16 11.62
CA GLN A 83 26.88 -24.24 11.31
C GLN A 83 27.61 -23.02 11.86
N PHE A 84 27.12 -21.81 11.61
CA PHE A 84 27.70 -20.58 12.14
C PHE A 84 27.78 -20.57 13.67
N LEU A 85 26.69 -20.97 14.36
CA LEU A 85 26.69 -21.04 15.82
C LEU A 85 27.66 -22.11 16.34
N SER A 86 27.85 -23.22 15.61
CA SER A 86 28.88 -24.23 15.93
C SER A 86 30.28 -23.65 15.78
N ASP A 87 30.59 -23.05 14.63
CA ASP A 87 31.92 -22.52 14.31
C ASP A 87 32.34 -21.39 15.28
N VAL A 88 31.38 -20.56 15.73
CA VAL A 88 31.62 -19.48 16.70
C VAL A 88 31.73 -20.02 18.14
N CYS A 89 30.93 -21.03 18.52
CA CYS A 89 30.92 -21.59 19.86
C CYS A 89 32.04 -22.63 20.10
N GLU A 90 32.60 -23.26 19.07
CA GLU A 90 33.76 -24.16 19.21
C GLU A 90 35.08 -23.41 19.50
N TYR A 91 35.08 -22.07 19.41
CA TYR A 91 36.24 -21.22 19.68
C TYR A 91 36.18 -20.45 21.02
N ALA A 92 35.23 -20.78 21.91
CA ALA A 92 35.11 -20.23 23.27
C ALA A 92 35.39 -21.29 24.34
#